data_AF-A0A7J5D954-F1
#
_entry.id   AF-A0A7J5D954-F1
#
_cell.length_a   1.000
_cell.length_b   1.000
_cell.length_c   1.000
_cell.angle_alpha   90.00
_cell.angle_beta   90.00
_cell.angle_gamma   90.00
#
_symmetry.space_group_name_H-M   'P 1'
#
loop_
_entity.id
_entity.type
_entity.pdbx_description
1 polymer ?
#
loop_
_entity_poly.entity_id
_entity_poly.type
_entity_poly.pdbx_seq_one_letter_code
_entity_poly.pdbx_strand_id
1 'polypeptide(L)'
;MIEILDNPDVLTRPHLDLATVEMGGISLGSAAADIPRHDIVEALSSVVARYRGGTGDEGEYRDHDGRRLTFDEVLDHTVRADGFLHRADKVSYKIHAGTVVGFALYGEDHHLSHFAALTSYETFLAAFGTPDRVREDEAYGDLMGYDLYYWGARKHVRWDAWDNRVCLINLGDFEGNTGP
;
A
#
# COMPACT_ATOMS: atom_id res chain seq x y z
N MET A 1 -16.10 12.81 1.30
CA MET A 1 -15.41 11.51 1.24
C MET A 1 -14.85 11.25 2.63
N ILE A 2 -14.63 10.00 3.04
CA ILE A 2 -14.03 9.69 4.35
C ILE A 2 -12.52 9.58 4.16
N GLU A 3 -11.74 10.44 4.82
CA GLU A 3 -10.29 10.34 4.86
C GLU A 3 -9.88 9.16 5.75
N ILE A 4 -9.19 8.17 5.16
CA ILE A 4 -8.75 6.95 5.85
C ILE A 4 -7.72 7.27 6.93
N LEU A 5 -6.80 8.20 6.66
CA LEU A 5 -5.73 8.53 7.61
C LEU A 5 -6.27 9.16 8.91
N ASP A 6 -7.39 9.87 8.81
CA ASP A 6 -8.09 10.46 9.96
C ASP A 6 -9.09 9.49 10.62
N ASN A 7 -9.54 8.46 9.88
CA ASN A 7 -10.58 7.53 10.31
C ASN A 7 -10.20 6.07 10.02
N PRO A 8 -9.06 5.55 10.52
CA PRO A 8 -8.54 4.23 10.17
C PRO A 8 -9.50 3.07 10.51
N ASP A 9 -10.43 3.27 11.44
CA ASP A 9 -11.48 2.28 11.78
C ASP A 9 -12.31 1.83 10.57
N VAL A 10 -12.45 2.66 9.53
CA VAL A 10 -13.19 2.24 8.32
C VAL A 10 -12.54 1.03 7.62
N LEU A 11 -11.23 0.82 7.81
CA LEU A 11 -10.50 -0.30 7.22
C LEU A 11 -10.86 -1.65 7.85
N THR A 12 -11.43 -1.65 9.06
CA THR A 12 -11.93 -2.87 9.71
C THR A 12 -13.20 -3.41 9.03
N ARG A 13 -13.91 -2.58 8.24
CA ARG A 13 -15.13 -3.02 7.57
C ARG A 13 -14.82 -4.05 6.49
N PRO A 14 -15.37 -5.27 6.54
CA PRO A 14 -15.12 -6.29 5.52
C PRO A 14 -15.61 -5.84 4.13
N HIS A 15 -16.68 -5.05 4.08
CA HIS A 15 -17.26 -4.47 2.88
C HIS A 15 -17.09 -2.95 2.87
N LEU A 16 -15.90 -2.48 2.50
CA LEU A 16 -15.61 -1.06 2.32
C LEU A 16 -15.91 -0.65 0.88
N ASP A 17 -16.78 0.33 0.69
CA ASP A 17 -16.98 0.95 -0.62
C ASP A 17 -15.88 1.98 -0.88
N LEU A 18 -14.95 1.64 -1.80
CA LEU A 18 -13.82 2.49 -2.14
C LEU A 18 -14.22 3.82 -2.79
N ALA A 19 -15.44 3.94 -3.33
CA ALA A 19 -15.94 5.21 -3.86
C ALA A 19 -16.29 6.22 -2.75
N THR A 20 -16.33 5.78 -1.49
CA THR A 20 -16.70 6.63 -0.33
C THR A 20 -15.50 7.12 0.47
N VAL A 21 -14.29 6.68 0.14
CA VAL A 21 -13.06 6.94 0.90
C VAL A 21 -11.95 7.55 0.05
N GLU A 22 -11.04 8.23 0.73
CA GLU A 22 -9.81 8.78 0.17
C GLU A 22 -8.63 8.49 1.09
N MET A 23 -7.43 8.62 0.54
CA MET A 23 -6.16 8.46 1.23
C MET A 23 -5.33 9.71 1.04
N GLY A 24 -5.10 10.48 2.11
CA GLY A 24 -4.38 11.75 2.02
C GLY A 24 -5.00 12.74 1.04
N GLY A 25 -6.33 12.82 1.00
CA GLY A 25 -7.10 13.66 0.08
C GLY A 25 -7.17 13.14 -1.36
N ILE A 26 -6.69 11.92 -1.63
CA ILE A 26 -6.67 11.31 -2.97
C ILE A 26 -7.66 10.15 -3.04
N SER A 27 -8.62 10.25 -3.97
CA SER A 27 -9.60 9.20 -4.25
C SER A 27 -9.04 8.18 -5.23
N LEU A 28 -9.58 6.96 -5.19
CA LEU A 28 -9.37 5.99 -6.26
C LEU A 28 -9.93 6.57 -7.57
N GLY A 29 -9.18 6.49 -8.67
CA GLY A 29 -9.56 7.06 -9.96
C GLY A 29 -9.13 8.52 -10.18
N SER A 30 -8.55 9.18 -9.16
CA SER A 30 -7.96 10.51 -9.32
C SER A 30 -6.72 10.47 -10.21
N ALA A 31 -6.38 11.61 -10.83
CA ALA A 31 -5.15 11.73 -11.58
C ALA A 31 -3.95 11.62 -10.62
N ALA A 32 -2.91 10.87 -11.01
CA ALA A 32 -1.70 10.75 -10.20
C ALA A 32 -0.99 12.10 -10.00
N ALA A 33 -1.21 13.06 -10.92
CA ALA A 33 -0.72 14.43 -10.83
C ALA A 33 -1.33 15.25 -9.68
N ASP A 34 -2.47 14.81 -9.12
CA ASP A 34 -3.12 15.48 -7.99
C ASP A 34 -2.44 15.14 -6.65
N ILE A 35 -1.60 14.09 -6.62
CA ILE A 35 -0.85 13.71 -5.42
C ILE A 35 0.21 14.78 -5.12
N PRO A 36 0.24 15.35 -3.89
CA PRO A 36 1.20 16.39 -3.56
C PRO A 36 2.64 15.87 -3.65
N ARG A 37 3.42 16.41 -4.60
CA ARG A 37 4.80 15.97 -4.87
C ARG A 37 5.71 16.03 -3.64
N HIS A 38 5.48 17.00 -2.76
CA HIS A 38 6.31 17.23 -1.57
C HIS A 38 6.13 16.14 -0.50
N ASP A 39 5.07 15.33 -0.59
CA ASP A 39 4.84 14.21 0.32
C ASP A 39 5.52 12.92 -0.17
N ILE A 40 5.98 12.88 -1.43
CA ILE A 40 6.55 11.69 -2.06
C ILE A 40 8.07 11.66 -1.85
N VAL A 41 8.56 10.55 -1.31
CA VAL A 41 9.99 10.34 -1.02
C VAL A 41 10.64 9.28 -1.90
N GLU A 42 9.83 8.44 -2.54
CA GLU A 42 10.29 7.40 -3.45
C GLU A 42 9.25 7.14 -4.54
N ALA A 43 9.72 6.81 -5.74
CA ALA A 43 8.88 6.49 -6.88
C ALA A 43 9.45 5.30 -7.64
N LEU A 44 8.59 4.34 -7.97
CA LEU A 44 8.94 3.18 -8.78
C LEU A 44 8.21 3.26 -10.10
N SER A 45 8.96 3.13 -11.20
CA SER A 45 8.44 3.26 -12.55
C SER A 45 9.28 2.43 -13.51
N SER A 46 8.68 2.02 -14.63
CA SER A 46 9.34 1.23 -15.67
C SER A 46 10.58 1.90 -16.27
N VAL A 47 10.72 3.22 -16.16
CA VAL A 47 11.94 3.93 -16.60
C VAL A 47 13.14 3.64 -15.71
N VAL A 48 12.91 3.18 -14.48
CA VAL A 48 13.96 2.85 -13.50
C VAL A 48 14.35 1.38 -13.70
N ALA A 49 15.52 1.16 -14.30
CA ALA A 49 16.09 -0.17 -14.45
C ALA A 49 16.79 -0.64 -13.17
N ARG A 50 17.33 0.30 -12.40
CA ARG A 50 17.99 0.03 -11.13
C ARG A 50 17.74 1.15 -10.15
N TYR A 51 17.27 0.78 -8.96
CA TYR A 51 17.21 1.63 -7.79
C TYR A 51 18.23 1.15 -6.77
N ARG A 52 18.93 2.09 -6.13
CA ARG A 52 19.75 1.83 -4.94
C ARG A 52 19.33 2.81 -3.87
N GLY A 53 18.66 2.31 -2.84
CA GLY A 53 18.26 3.09 -1.66
C GLY A 53 18.16 2.21 -0.43
N GLY A 54 18.14 2.84 0.74
CA GLY A 54 18.14 2.21 2.05
C GLY A 54 18.21 3.27 3.15
N THR A 55 18.13 2.85 4.41
CA THR A 55 18.19 3.77 5.56
C THR A 55 19.50 4.56 5.57
N GLY A 56 19.42 5.83 5.18
CA GLY A 56 20.55 6.78 5.26
C GLY A 56 21.29 7.08 3.95
N ASP A 57 20.93 6.46 2.82
CA ASP A 57 21.53 6.75 1.51
C ASP A 57 20.59 7.60 0.63
N GLU A 58 21.13 8.56 -0.12
CA GLU A 58 20.39 9.21 -1.21
C GLU A 58 20.06 8.15 -2.28
N GLY A 59 18.76 7.91 -2.48
CA GLY A 59 18.28 6.98 -3.49
C GLY A 59 18.83 7.33 -4.88
N GLU A 60 19.51 6.39 -5.52
CA GLU A 60 20.03 6.56 -6.88
C GLU A 60 19.15 5.80 -7.87
N TYR A 61 18.54 6.55 -8.79
CA TYR A 61 17.75 6.02 -9.90
C TYR A 61 18.61 5.97 -11.17
N ARG A 62 18.54 4.84 -11.89
CA ARG A 62 19.17 4.70 -13.21
C ARG A 62 18.21 4.13 -14.23
N ASP A 63 18.27 4.65 -15.45
CA ASP A 63 17.56 4.09 -16.59
C ASP A 63 18.30 2.87 -17.17
N HIS A 64 17.70 2.27 -18.22
CA HIS A 64 18.24 1.09 -18.89
C HIS A 64 19.60 1.30 -19.54
N ASP A 65 19.95 2.54 -19.90
CA ASP A 65 21.26 2.90 -20.44
C ASP A 65 22.28 3.17 -19.33
N GLY A 66 21.86 3.04 -18.06
CA GLY A 66 22.67 3.29 -16.89
C GLY A 66 22.85 4.78 -16.58
N ARG A 67 22.12 5.68 -17.26
CA ARG A 67 22.13 7.11 -16.96
C ARG A 67 21.41 7.35 -15.65
N ARG A 68 21.97 8.23 -14.82
CA ARG A 68 21.34 8.66 -13.56
C ARG A 68 20.10 9.50 -13.87
N LEU A 69 18.99 9.15 -13.24
CA LEU A 69 17.75 9.91 -13.25
C LEU A 69 17.65 10.74 -11.97
N THR A 70 17.13 11.95 -12.12
CA THR A 70 16.68 12.75 -10.97
C THR A 70 15.37 12.18 -10.42
N PHE A 71 15.09 12.48 -9.15
CA PHE A 71 13.82 12.09 -8.56
C PHE A 71 12.63 12.70 -9.30
N ASP A 72 12.73 13.96 -9.72
CA ASP A 72 11.68 14.63 -10.50
C ASP A 72 11.40 13.96 -11.85
N GLU A 73 12.44 13.50 -12.57
CA GLU A 73 12.26 12.73 -13.81
C GLU A 73 11.50 11.42 -13.56
N VAL A 74 11.83 10.70 -12.48
CA VAL A 74 11.15 9.46 -12.12
C VAL A 74 9.71 9.75 -11.71
N LEU A 75 9.47 10.78 -10.91
CA LEU A 75 8.13 11.18 -10.49
C LEU A 75 7.27 11.56 -11.71
N ASP A 76 7.78 12.42 -12.59
CA ASP A 76 7.10 12.88 -13.81
C ASP A 76 6.74 11.72 -14.74
N HIS A 77 7.60 10.71 -14.83
CA HIS A 77 7.29 9.50 -15.58
C HIS A 77 6.20 8.69 -14.86
N THR A 78 6.35 8.47 -13.55
CA THR A 78 5.43 7.64 -12.75
C THR A 78 4.00 8.19 -12.78
N VAL A 79 3.81 9.52 -12.70
CA VAL A 79 2.47 10.15 -12.75
C VAL A 79 1.79 10.04 -14.12
N ARG A 80 2.50 9.60 -15.17
CA ARG A 80 1.95 9.44 -16.53
C ARG A 80 1.83 7.99 -16.98
N ALA A 81 2.48 7.07 -16.26
CA ALA A 81 2.62 5.68 -16.65
C ALA A 81 2.18 4.75 -15.51
N ASP A 82 2.67 3.52 -15.54
CA ASP A 82 2.44 2.54 -14.48
C ASP A 82 3.57 2.62 -13.46
N GLY A 83 3.23 2.49 -12.18
CA GLY A 83 4.23 2.54 -11.12
C GLY A 83 3.65 2.71 -9.73
N PHE A 84 4.51 3.14 -8.80
CA PHE A 84 4.17 3.39 -7.41
C PHE A 84 4.77 4.70 -6.94
N LEU A 85 4.04 5.43 -6.09
CA LEU A 85 4.50 6.62 -5.41
C LEU A 85 4.41 6.39 -3.90
N HIS A 86 5.53 6.59 -3.19
CA HIS A 86 5.65 6.28 -1.77
C HIS A 86 5.84 7.55 -0.94
N ARG A 87 5.05 7.68 0.12
CA ARG A 87 5.18 8.73 1.13
C ARG A 87 6.09 8.29 2.28
N ALA A 88 6.69 9.27 2.96
CA ALA A 88 7.52 9.02 4.15
C ALA A 88 6.77 8.29 5.28
N ASP A 89 5.48 8.59 5.43
CA ASP A 89 4.59 8.01 6.44
C ASP A 89 4.00 6.65 6.03
N LYS A 90 4.67 5.95 5.11
CA LYS A 90 4.36 4.57 4.70
C LYS A 90 2.98 4.39 4.08
N VAL A 91 2.49 5.45 3.44
CA VAL A 91 1.40 5.39 2.46
C VAL A 91 2.01 5.18 1.09
N SER A 92 1.38 4.38 0.23
CA SER A 92 1.75 4.31 -1.18
C SER A 92 0.55 4.32 -2.09
N TYR A 93 0.72 4.92 -3.25
CA TYR A 93 -0.25 4.98 -4.33
C TYR A 93 0.23 4.07 -5.46
N LYS A 94 -0.64 3.17 -5.92
CA LYS A 94 -0.42 2.43 -7.17
C LYS A 94 -0.99 3.24 -8.32
N ILE A 95 -0.18 3.46 -9.34
CA ILE A 95 -0.54 4.21 -10.54
C ILE A 95 -0.66 3.24 -11.71
N HIS A 96 -1.72 3.40 -12.49
CA HIS A 96 -1.88 2.74 -13.79
C HIS A 96 -2.38 3.76 -14.80
N ALA A 97 -1.68 3.88 -15.93
CA ALA A 97 -1.99 4.85 -16.98
C ALA A 97 -2.23 6.28 -16.44
N GLY A 98 -1.41 6.73 -15.48
CA GLY A 98 -1.51 8.05 -14.86
C GLY A 98 -2.69 8.26 -13.90
N THR A 99 -3.40 7.19 -13.54
CA THR A 99 -4.54 7.20 -12.61
C THR A 99 -4.19 6.43 -11.34
N VAL A 100 -4.66 6.90 -10.18
CA VAL A 100 -4.52 6.18 -8.92
C VAL A 100 -5.49 5.01 -8.89
N VAL A 101 -4.97 3.79 -8.87
CA VAL A 101 -5.76 2.55 -8.90
C VAL A 101 -5.66 1.74 -7.63
N GLY A 102 -4.88 2.18 -6.64
CA GLY A 102 -4.83 1.53 -5.34
C GLY A 102 -4.03 2.28 -4.30
N PHE A 103 -4.21 1.88 -3.05
CA PHE A 103 -3.49 2.40 -1.89
C PHE A 103 -2.84 1.26 -1.11
N ALA A 104 -1.71 1.53 -0.47
CA ALA A 104 -1.11 0.66 0.53
C ALA A 104 -0.76 1.45 1.79
N LEU A 105 -1.02 0.84 2.95
CA LEU A 105 -0.56 1.25 4.27
C LEU A 105 0.33 0.15 4.81
N TYR A 106 1.56 0.47 5.20
CA TYR A 106 2.52 -0.49 5.74
C TYR A 106 3.36 0.16 6.83
N GLY A 107 4.21 -0.64 7.49
CA GLY A 107 5.08 -0.15 8.54
C GLY A 107 4.35 0.06 9.86
N GLU A 108 5.05 -0.27 10.94
CA GLU A 108 4.46 -0.50 12.25
C GLU A 108 4.24 0.80 13.04
N ASP A 109 5.14 1.77 12.86
CA ASP A 109 5.21 3.01 13.66
C ASP A 109 4.35 4.16 13.13
N HIS A 110 3.47 3.90 12.15
CA HIS A 110 2.64 4.92 11.50
C HIS A 110 1.15 4.57 11.62
N HIS A 111 0.42 4.63 10.51
CA HIS A 111 -1.03 4.48 10.46
C HIS A 111 -1.52 3.12 10.97
N LEU A 112 -0.71 2.07 10.84
CA LEU A 112 -1.07 0.74 11.34
C LEU A 112 -0.96 0.60 12.86
N SER A 113 -0.25 1.50 13.55
CA SER A 113 -0.21 1.53 15.02
C SER A 113 -1.59 1.72 15.66
N HIS A 114 -2.56 2.27 14.91
CA HIS A 114 -3.97 2.33 15.30
C HIS A 114 -4.54 0.96 15.67
N PHE A 115 -4.05 -0.11 15.04
CA PHE A 115 -4.50 -1.48 15.27
C PHE A 115 -3.68 -2.24 16.33
N ALA A 116 -2.79 -1.58 17.07
CA ALA A 116 -1.91 -2.23 18.06
C ALA A 116 -2.67 -2.93 19.21
N ALA A 117 -3.94 -2.60 19.43
CA ALA A 117 -4.79 -3.30 20.40
C ALA A 117 -5.22 -4.71 19.93
N LEU A 118 -5.09 -5.02 18.65
CA LEU A 118 -5.34 -6.36 18.10
C LEU A 118 -4.10 -7.21 18.37
N THR A 119 -4.10 -7.92 19.50
CA THR A 119 -2.91 -8.66 19.99
C THR A 119 -2.93 -10.15 19.66
N SER A 120 -3.99 -10.62 19.00
CA SER A 120 -4.10 -12.01 18.54
C SER A 120 -4.86 -12.11 17.21
N TYR A 121 -4.60 -13.19 16.48
CA TYR A 121 -5.28 -13.45 15.20
C TYR A 121 -6.80 -13.52 15.35
N GLU A 122 -7.32 -14.04 16.47
CA GLU A 122 -8.75 -14.10 16.75
C GLU A 122 -9.34 -12.70 16.98
N THR A 123 -8.66 -11.84 17.74
CA THR A 123 -9.12 -10.45 17.94
C THR A 123 -9.08 -9.66 16.65
N PHE A 124 -8.09 -9.93 15.81
CA PHE A 124 -7.97 -9.37 14.47
C PHE A 124 -9.13 -9.82 13.56
N LEU A 125 -9.44 -11.12 13.48
CA LEU A 125 -10.58 -11.62 12.71
C LEU A 125 -11.93 -11.10 13.23
N ALA A 126 -12.06 -10.95 14.55
CA ALA A 126 -13.27 -10.36 15.15
C ALA A 126 -13.45 -8.90 14.73
N ALA A 127 -12.34 -8.14 14.60
CA ALA A 127 -12.38 -6.75 14.18
C ALA A 127 -12.60 -6.59 12.67
N PHE A 128 -11.89 -7.36 11.84
CA PHE A 128 -11.93 -7.21 10.38
C PHE A 128 -13.04 -8.01 9.68
N GLY A 129 -13.69 -8.90 10.42
CA GLY A 129 -14.71 -9.81 9.91
C GLY A 129 -14.12 -10.99 9.15
N THR A 130 -15.00 -11.80 8.56
CA THR A 130 -14.59 -13.00 7.81
C THR A 130 -14.11 -12.59 6.41
N PRO A 131 -12.88 -12.96 6.00
CA PRO A 131 -12.39 -12.74 4.64
C PRO A 131 -13.00 -13.75 3.65
N ASP A 132 -12.97 -13.40 2.37
CA ASP A 132 -13.33 -14.32 1.27
C ASP A 132 -12.29 -15.44 1.13
N ARG A 133 -11.02 -15.12 1.38
CA ARG A 133 -9.91 -16.06 1.32
C ARG A 133 -8.83 -15.71 2.35
N VAL A 134 -8.28 -16.75 2.96
CA VAL A 134 -7.04 -16.68 3.75
C VAL A 134 -5.96 -17.47 3.02
N ARG A 135 -4.75 -16.93 2.97
CA ARG A 135 -3.55 -17.66 2.55
C ARG A 135 -2.51 -17.58 3.66
N GLU A 136 -1.93 -18.73 4.00
CA GLU A 136 -0.76 -18.80 4.87
C GLU A 136 0.48 -18.41 4.09
N ASP A 137 1.28 -17.52 4.66
CA ASP A 137 2.61 -17.17 4.17
C ASP A 137 3.63 -17.92 5.02
N GLU A 138 4.25 -18.95 4.44
CA GLU A 138 5.27 -19.76 5.09
C GLU A 138 6.63 -19.50 4.44
N ALA A 139 7.64 -19.26 5.28
CA ALA A 139 9.02 -19.15 4.83
C ALA A 139 9.92 -20.01 5.73
N TYR A 140 10.84 -20.74 5.11
CA TYR A 140 11.79 -21.63 5.81
C TYR A 140 11.14 -22.70 6.72
N GLY A 141 9.88 -23.05 6.46
CA GLY A 141 9.13 -24.03 7.25
C GLY A 141 8.41 -23.45 8.47
N ASP A 142 8.49 -22.12 8.65
CA ASP A 142 7.79 -21.39 9.69
C ASP A 142 6.64 -20.57 9.09
N LEU A 143 5.57 -20.39 9.86
CA LEU A 143 4.48 -19.49 9.51
C LEU A 143 4.93 -18.04 9.75
N MET A 144 5.01 -17.25 8.68
CA MET A 144 5.34 -15.82 8.73
C MET A 144 4.10 -14.95 8.94
N GLY A 145 2.94 -15.38 8.44
CA GLY A 145 1.75 -14.58 8.51
C GLY A 145 0.57 -15.13 7.73
N TYR A 146 -0.49 -14.33 7.70
CA TYR A 146 -1.70 -14.62 6.93
C TYR A 146 -2.00 -13.43 6.01
N ASP A 147 -2.26 -13.73 4.74
CA ASP A 147 -2.86 -12.79 3.80
C ASP A 147 -4.38 -13.00 3.76
N LEU A 148 -5.14 -11.97 4.10
CA LEU A 148 -6.60 -12.00 4.16
C LEU A 148 -7.18 -11.14 3.06
N TYR A 149 -7.95 -11.75 2.16
CA TYR A 149 -8.54 -11.09 1.01
C TYR A 149 -10.04 -10.88 1.20
N TYR A 150 -10.47 -9.64 1.00
CA TYR A 150 -11.85 -9.18 0.98
C TYR A 150 -12.14 -8.68 -0.43
N TRP A 151 -12.34 -9.60 -1.37
CA TRP A 151 -12.47 -9.32 -2.80
C TRP A 151 -13.65 -8.41 -3.11
N GLY A 152 -14.78 -8.57 -2.39
CA GLY A 152 -15.93 -7.68 -2.53
C GLY A 152 -15.62 -6.20 -2.23
N ALA A 153 -14.57 -5.93 -1.44
CA ALA A 153 -14.10 -4.59 -1.11
C ALA A 153 -12.79 -4.21 -1.82
N ARG A 154 -12.24 -5.09 -2.67
CA ARG A 154 -10.88 -4.97 -3.24
C ARG A 154 -9.85 -4.61 -2.15
N LYS A 155 -9.93 -5.30 -1.01
CA LYS A 155 -9.08 -5.06 0.16
C LYS A 155 -8.29 -6.32 0.51
N HIS A 156 -7.02 -6.13 0.84
CA HIS A 156 -6.13 -7.16 1.36
C HIS A 156 -5.51 -6.66 2.66
N VAL A 157 -5.45 -7.53 3.68
CA VAL A 157 -4.84 -7.25 4.97
C VAL A 157 -3.88 -8.37 5.32
N ARG A 158 -2.64 -8.03 5.69
CA ARG A 158 -1.65 -8.99 6.15
C ARG A 158 -1.53 -8.94 7.67
N TRP A 159 -1.68 -10.11 8.29
CA TRP A 159 -1.33 -10.34 9.68
C TRP A 159 0.06 -10.94 9.76
N ASP A 160 0.92 -10.31 10.55
CA ASP A 160 2.24 -10.81 10.92
C ASP A 160 2.10 -11.77 12.11
N ALA A 161 2.43 -13.04 11.90
CA ALA A 161 2.29 -14.08 12.91
C ALA A 161 3.43 -14.07 13.94
N TRP A 162 4.58 -13.45 13.64
CA TRP A 162 5.69 -13.34 14.58
C TRP A 162 5.41 -12.28 15.63
N ASP A 163 5.00 -11.10 15.17
CA ASP A 163 4.78 -9.95 16.06
C ASP A 163 3.32 -9.76 16.46
N ASN A 164 2.41 -10.61 15.98
CA ASN A 164 0.98 -10.60 16.26
C ASN A 164 0.34 -9.23 16.00
N ARG A 165 0.40 -8.78 14.75
CA ARG A 165 -0.08 -7.45 14.35
C ARG A 165 -0.48 -7.36 12.89
N VAL A 166 -1.22 -6.30 12.56
CA VAL A 166 -1.45 -5.91 11.16
C VAL A 166 -0.21 -5.19 10.63
N CYS A 167 0.39 -5.70 9.56
CA CYS A 167 1.62 -5.13 8.99
C CYS A 167 1.45 -4.55 7.57
N LEU A 168 0.32 -4.83 6.91
CA LEU A 168 0.00 -4.30 5.59
C LEU A 168 -1.53 -4.23 5.40
N ILE A 169 -2.01 -3.15 4.82
CA ILE A 169 -3.36 -3.03 4.26
C ILE A 169 -3.26 -2.47 2.85
N ASN A 170 -3.78 -3.20 1.86
CA ASN A 170 -3.87 -2.78 0.47
C ASN A 170 -5.34 -2.60 0.06
N LEU A 171 -5.60 -1.58 -0.76
CA LEU A 171 -6.91 -1.27 -1.33
C LEU A 171 -6.80 -1.10 -2.86
N GLY A 172 -7.86 -1.43 -3.58
CA GLY A 172 -7.91 -1.28 -5.04
C GLY A 172 -7.10 -2.36 -5.76
N ASP A 173 -6.47 -2.01 -6.88
CA ASP A 173 -5.78 -2.95 -7.79
C ASP A 173 -4.39 -3.35 -7.33
N PHE A 174 -4.19 -3.57 -6.04
CA PHE A 174 -3.01 -4.29 -5.56
C PHE A 174 -3.16 -5.80 -5.83
N GLU A 175 -2.03 -6.50 -5.90
CA GLU A 175 -2.00 -7.93 -6.22
C GLU A 175 -2.88 -8.76 -5.25
N GLY A 176 -3.65 -9.70 -5.79
CA GLY A 176 -4.55 -10.58 -5.05
C GLY A 176 -5.94 -10.01 -4.73
N ASN A 177 -6.20 -8.72 -5.01
CA ASN A 177 -7.49 -8.08 -4.74
C ASN A 177 -8.58 -8.33 -5.79
N THR A 178 -8.25 -8.90 -6.95
CA THR A 178 -9.19 -9.09 -8.08
C THR A 178 -10.00 -10.37 -8.03
N GLY A 179 -9.79 -11.23 -7.03
CA GLY A 179 -10.43 -12.56 -6.98
C GLY A 179 -9.76 -13.59 -7.91
N PRO A 180 -10.22 -14.86 -7.86
CA PRO A 180 -9.78 -15.96 -8.71
C PRO A 180 -10.38 -15.89 -10.12
#